data_AF-A0A2Z6NFQ5-F1
#
_entry.id   AF-A0A2Z6NFQ5-F1
#
_cell.length_a   1.000
_cell.length_b   1.000
_cell.length_c   1.000
_cell.angle_alpha   90.00
_cell.angle_beta   90.00
_cell.angle_gamma   90.00
#
_symmetry.space_group_name_H-M   'P 1'
#
loop_
_entity.id
_entity.type
_entity.pdbx_description
1 polymer ?
#
loop_
_entity_poly.entity_id
_entity_poly.type
_entity_poly.pdbx_seq_one_letter_code
_entity_poly.pdbx_strand_id
1 'polypeptide(L)'
;MKSCEEWKPFMIMIAIDISFAVVNILLKKVLDEGMNHLVFITYRLSIATIFVGSIGYFRERNSRPPLTFRILCYLFFSAIVGASVTQYFFLLGIQYTSATFACAFVNMVPVITFLLALPFG
;
A
#
# COMPACT_ATOMS: atom_id res chain seq x y z
N MET A 1 -6.89 -3.45 34.12
CA MET A 1 -6.18 -3.73 32.84
C MET A 1 -6.93 -3.16 31.62
N LYS A 2 -7.44 -1.91 31.66
CA LYS A 2 -8.10 -1.26 30.50
C LYS A 2 -7.20 -0.25 29.77
N SER A 3 -6.19 0.30 30.45
CA SER A 3 -5.29 1.30 29.87
C SER A 3 -4.33 0.72 28.81
N CYS A 4 -3.99 -0.57 28.87
CA CYS A 4 -3.08 -1.18 27.91
C CYS A 4 -3.70 -1.37 26.51
N GLU A 5 -5.03 -1.44 26.39
CA GLU A 5 -5.71 -1.51 25.08
C GLU A 5 -5.79 -0.16 24.37
N GLU A 6 -5.85 0.95 25.10
CA GLU A 6 -5.87 2.31 24.51
C GLU A 6 -4.49 2.73 23.98
N TRP A 7 -3.41 2.25 24.62
CA TRP A 7 -2.03 2.53 24.17
C TRP A 7 -1.57 1.59 23.05
N LYS A 8 -2.27 0.46 22.86
CA LYS A 8 -1.98 -0.51 21.81
C LYS A 8 -2.04 0.09 20.39
N PRO A 9 -3.11 0.80 19.98
CA PRO A 9 -3.15 1.44 18.67
C PRO A 9 -2.07 2.52 18.51
N PHE A 10 -1.73 3.23 19.59
CA PHE A 10 -0.67 4.24 19.56
C PHE A 10 0.72 3.60 19.34
N MET A 11 1.05 2.53 20.08
CA MET A 11 2.30 1.79 19.86
C MET A 11 2.36 1.14 18.47
N ILE A 12 1.22 0.65 17.96
CA ILE A 12 1.13 0.10 16.59
C ILE A 12 1.38 1.19 15.56
N MET A 13 0.78 2.37 15.72
CA MET A 13 0.99 3.52 14.84
C MET A 13 2.46 3.93 14.81
N ILE A 14 3.10 4.09 15.98
CA ILE A 14 4.53 4.41 16.07
C ILE A 14 5.39 3.34 15.38
N ALA A 15 5.11 2.05 15.61
CA ALA A 15 5.85 0.97 14.98
C ALA A 15 5.72 0.98 13.45
N ILE A 16 4.51 1.26 12.94
CA ILE A 16 4.25 1.41 11.51
C ILE A 16 5.02 2.61 10.95
N ASP A 17 4.96 3.77 11.62
CA ASP A 17 5.64 4.98 11.16
C ASP A 17 7.16 4.83 11.15
N ILE A 18 7.74 4.20 12.17
CA ILE A 18 9.18 3.87 12.20
C ILE A 18 9.53 2.93 11.05
N SER A 19 8.74 1.87 10.84
CA SER A 19 8.97 0.94 9.73
C SER A 19 8.88 1.65 8.38
N PHE A 20 7.92 2.55 8.22
CA PHE A 20 7.75 3.36 7.02
C PHE A 20 8.93 4.31 6.82
N ALA A 21 9.43 4.94 7.89
CA ALA A 21 10.61 5.80 7.84
C ALA A 21 11.87 5.03 7.42
N VAL A 22 12.11 3.84 7.99
CA VAL A 22 13.23 2.97 7.62
C VAL A 22 13.16 2.59 6.14
N VAL A 23 11.99 2.19 5.64
CA VAL A 23 11.79 1.87 4.21
C VAL A 23 12.06 3.09 3.32
N ASN A 24 11.62 4.29 3.72
CA ASN A 24 11.87 5.52 2.95
C ASN A 24 13.35 5.92 2.94
N ILE A 25 14.08 5.71 4.04
CA ILE A 25 15.53 6.00 4.09
C ILE A 25 16.30 5.02 3.20
N LEU A 26 15.97 3.72 3.27
CA LEU A 26 16.52 2.70 2.36
C LEU A 26 16.20 3.02 0.90
N LEU A 27 14.97 3.42 0.61
CA LEU A 27 14.55 3.85 -0.73
C LEU A 27 15.39 5.04 -1.22
N LYS A 28 15.57 6.06 -0.39
CA LYS A 28 16.38 7.24 -0.73
C LYS A 28 17.83 6.86 -1.04
N LYS A 29 18.41 5.94 -0.25
CA LYS A 29 19.78 5.45 -0.47
C LYS A 29 19.92 4.66 -1.78
N VAL A 30 18.93 3.83 -2.12
CA VAL A 30 18.91 3.06 -3.37
C VAL A 30 18.69 3.95 -4.60
N LEU A 31 17.95 5.06 -4.44
CA LEU A 31 17.74 6.05 -5.49
C LEU A 31 18.99 6.87 -5.81
N ASP A 32 19.75 7.26 -4.79
CA ASP A 32 21.02 7.97 -4.97
C ASP A 32 22.07 7.10 -5.71
N GLU A 33 21.94 5.76 -5.67
CA GLU A 33 22.78 4.83 -6.43
C GLU A 33 22.28 4.57 -7.88
N GLY A 34 21.25 5.28 -8.36
CA GLY A 34 20.84 5.27 -9.77
C GLY A 34 20.05 4.03 -10.23
N MET A 35 19.50 3.24 -9.31
CA MET A 35 18.68 2.08 -9.66
C MET A 35 17.29 2.48 -10.21
N ASN A 36 16.83 1.78 -11.25
CA ASN A 36 15.51 1.99 -11.86
C ASN A 36 14.37 1.82 -10.85
N HIS A 37 13.63 2.90 -10.60
CA HIS A 37 12.49 2.99 -9.67
C HIS A 37 11.48 1.83 -9.83
N LEU A 38 11.24 1.41 -11.07
CA LEU A 38 10.31 0.33 -11.40
C LEU A 38 10.71 -1.02 -10.80
N VAL A 39 11.99 -1.38 -10.87
CA VAL A 39 12.50 -2.68 -10.39
C VAL A 39 12.35 -2.79 -8.87
N PHE A 40 12.62 -1.69 -8.16
CA PHE A 40 12.48 -1.64 -6.71
C PHE A 40 11.02 -1.84 -6.27
N ILE A 41 10.09 -1.18 -6.96
CA ILE A 41 8.66 -1.29 -6.61
C ILE A 41 8.16 -2.72 -6.90
N THR A 42 8.59 -3.35 -7.99
CA THR A 42 8.30 -4.77 -8.26
C THR A 42 8.87 -5.68 -7.17
N TYR A 43 10.08 -5.40 -6.68
CA TYR A 43 10.71 -6.17 -5.60
C TYR A 43 9.94 -6.02 -4.28
N ARG A 44 9.51 -4.80 -3.94
CA ARG A 44 8.68 -4.55 -2.76
C ARG A 44 7.34 -5.28 -2.84
N LEU A 45 6.67 -5.21 -3.98
CA LEU A 45 5.35 -5.82 -4.16
C LEU A 45 5.42 -7.36 -4.15
N SER A 46 6.49 -7.93 -4.70
CA SER A 46 6.71 -9.39 -4.68
C SER A 46 7.02 -9.89 -3.27
N ILE A 47 7.90 -9.23 -2.50
CA ILE A 47 8.14 -9.58 -1.10
C ILE A 47 6.86 -9.46 -0.28
N ALA A 48 6.10 -8.37 -0.46
CA ALA A 48 4.83 -8.17 0.24
C ALA A 48 3.84 -9.29 -0.09
N THR A 49 3.76 -9.71 -1.35
CA THR A 49 2.88 -10.82 -1.79
C THR A 49 3.30 -12.14 -1.17
N ILE A 50 4.60 -12.44 -1.09
CA ILE A 50 5.12 -13.67 -0.49
C ILE A 50 4.83 -13.70 1.02
N PHE A 51 5.08 -12.58 1.72
CA PHE A 51 4.84 -12.50 3.16
C PHE A 51 3.35 -12.51 3.51
N VAL A 52 2.54 -11.64 2.88
CA VAL A 52 1.10 -11.58 3.16
C VAL A 52 0.41 -12.85 2.70
N GLY A 53 0.81 -13.40 1.56
CA GLY A 53 0.30 -14.66 1.03
C GLY A 53 0.61 -15.85 1.96
N SER A 54 1.84 -15.94 2.48
CA SER A 54 2.21 -17.00 3.41
C SER A 54 1.54 -16.86 4.78
N ILE A 55 1.48 -15.64 5.33
CA ILE A 55 0.80 -15.35 6.60
C ILE A 55 -0.70 -15.63 6.48
N GLY A 56 -1.34 -15.17 5.40
CA GLY A 56 -2.75 -15.44 5.11
C GLY A 56 -3.00 -16.93 4.89
N TYR A 57 -2.09 -17.63 4.20
CA TYR A 57 -2.19 -19.07 4.03
C TYR A 57 -2.16 -19.81 5.37
N PHE A 58 -1.22 -19.45 6.25
CA PHE A 58 -1.02 -20.08 7.55
C PHE A 58 -2.15 -19.76 8.54
N ARG A 59 -2.58 -18.49 8.60
CA ARG A 59 -3.59 -18.01 9.56
C ARG A 59 -5.02 -18.41 9.16
N GLU A 60 -5.35 -18.35 7.88
CA GLU A 60 -6.71 -18.60 7.39
C GLU A 60 -6.94 -20.06 6.96
N ARG A 61 -5.97 -20.98 7.20
CA ARG A 61 -6.03 -22.36 6.68
C ARG A 61 -7.31 -23.12 7.03
N ASN A 62 -7.98 -22.75 8.12
CA ASN A 62 -9.14 -23.46 8.67
C ASN A 62 -10.49 -22.80 8.38
N SER A 63 -10.50 -21.55 7.89
CA SER A 63 -11.72 -20.72 7.71
C SER A 63 -11.94 -20.30 6.25
N ARG A 64 -11.29 -20.96 5.28
CA ARG A 64 -11.34 -20.51 3.88
C ARG A 64 -12.72 -20.72 3.26
N PRO A 65 -13.41 -19.65 2.80
CA PRO A 65 -14.46 -19.81 1.82
C PRO A 65 -13.83 -20.30 0.50
N PRO A 66 -14.52 -21.14 -0.30
CA PRO A 66 -14.00 -21.60 -1.58
C PRO A 66 -13.73 -20.40 -2.50
N LEU A 67 -12.47 -20.23 -2.90
CA LEU A 67 -12.06 -19.24 -3.90
C LEU A 67 -12.56 -19.67 -5.28
N THR A 68 -13.76 -19.23 -5.64
CA THR A 68 -14.31 -19.44 -6.99
C THR A 68 -13.55 -18.59 -8.00
N PHE A 69 -13.32 -19.12 -9.22
CA PHE A 69 -12.65 -18.43 -10.32
C PHE A 69 -13.20 -17.01 -10.58
N ARG A 70 -14.51 -16.83 -10.42
CA ARG A 70 -15.19 -15.52 -10.54
C ARG A 70 -14.69 -14.50 -9.52
N ILE A 71 -14.48 -14.89 -8.27
CA ILE A 71 -13.94 -14.00 -7.20
C ILE A 71 -12.48 -13.66 -7.50
N LEU A 72 -11.72 -14.63 -7.98
CA LEU A 72 -10.34 -14.43 -8.43
C LEU A 72 -10.26 -13.39 -9.56
N CYS A 73 -11.14 -13.49 -10.57
CA CYS A 73 -11.26 -12.46 -11.61
C CYS A 73 -11.63 -11.09 -11.03
N TYR A 74 -12.62 -10.99 -10.14
CA TYR A 74 -12.98 -9.71 -9.52
C TYR A 74 -11.81 -9.09 -8.75
N LEU A 75 -11.09 -9.89 -7.94
CA LEU A 75 -9.90 -9.44 -7.22
C LEU A 75 -8.78 -9.04 -8.17
N PHE A 76 -8.61 -9.77 -9.28
CA PHE A 76 -7.60 -9.46 -10.29
C PHE A 76 -7.89 -8.13 -11.00
N PHE A 77 -9.12 -7.92 -11.48
CA PHE A 77 -9.52 -6.65 -12.08
C PHE A 77 -9.44 -5.50 -11.08
N SER A 78 -9.86 -5.72 -9.83
CA SER A 78 -9.73 -4.74 -8.76
C SER A 78 -8.27 -4.39 -8.47
N ALA A 79 -7.36 -5.37 -8.45
CA ALA A 79 -5.93 -5.14 -8.24
C ALA A 79 -5.26 -4.45 -9.43
N ILE A 80 -5.64 -4.78 -10.67
CA ILE A 80 -5.16 -4.08 -11.86
C ILE A 80 -5.56 -2.61 -11.80
N VAL A 81 -6.85 -2.33 -11.59
CA VAL A 81 -7.36 -0.95 -11.56
C VAL A 81 -6.85 -0.19 -10.34
N GLY A 82 -6.83 -0.82 -9.17
CA GLY A 82 -6.49 -0.16 -7.90
C GLY A 82 -4.99 -0.03 -7.65
N ALA A 83 -4.21 -1.06 -7.92
CA ALA A 83 -2.77 -1.05 -7.64
C ALA A 83 -1.95 -0.71 -8.89
N SER A 84 -2.16 -1.42 -10.01
CA SER A 84 -1.30 -1.27 -11.19
C SER A 84 -1.48 0.07 -11.88
N VAL A 85 -2.74 0.50 -12.11
CA VAL A 85 -3.01 1.80 -12.73
C VAL A 85 -2.55 2.94 -11.82
N THR A 86 -2.83 2.88 -10.51
CA THR A 86 -2.38 3.90 -9.55
C THR A 86 -0.87 4.02 -9.52
N GLN A 87 -0.15 2.90 -9.46
CA GLN A 87 1.31 2.89 -9.40
C GLN A 87 1.94 3.36 -10.71
N TYR A 88 1.34 3.00 -11.84
CA TYR A 88 1.74 3.48 -13.17
C TYR A 88 1.49 4.99 -13.32
N PHE A 89 0.31 5.49 -12.93
CA PHE A 89 -0.02 6.91 -12.91
C PHE A 89 0.86 7.70 -11.93
N PHE A 90 1.26 7.10 -10.81
CA PHE A 90 2.16 7.73 -9.85
C PHE A 90 3.56 7.91 -10.43
N LEU A 91 4.09 6.89 -11.12
CA LEU A 91 5.38 6.97 -11.81
C LEU A 91 5.34 7.96 -12.98
N LEU A 92 4.30 7.90 -13.81
CA LEU A 92 4.04 8.90 -14.86
C LEU A 92 3.90 10.30 -14.25
N GLY A 93 3.18 10.42 -13.15
CA GLY A 93 3.00 11.65 -12.41
C GLY A 93 4.33 12.26 -12.01
N ILE A 94 5.21 11.49 -11.34
CA ILE A 94 6.56 11.95 -10.98
C ILE A 94 7.43 12.29 -12.19
N GLN A 95 7.24 11.60 -13.33
CA GLN A 95 7.99 11.86 -14.55
C GLN A 95 7.53 13.14 -15.27
N TYR A 96 6.24 13.48 -15.19
CA TYR A 96 5.64 14.65 -15.84
C TYR A 96 5.37 15.83 -14.89
N THR A 97 5.49 15.64 -13.58
CA THR A 97 5.18 16.64 -12.54
C THR A 97 6.33 16.78 -11.53
N SER A 98 6.47 17.97 -10.93
CA SER A 98 7.43 18.18 -9.85
C SER A 98 6.96 17.50 -8.57
N ALA A 99 7.90 17.05 -7.73
CA ALA A 99 7.62 16.43 -6.43
C ALA A 99 6.65 17.27 -5.56
N THR A 100 6.65 18.60 -5.70
CA THR A 100 5.72 19.51 -5.01
C THR A 100 4.26 19.30 -5.42
N PHE A 101 4.00 19.02 -6.69
CA PHE A 101 2.65 18.77 -7.21
C PHE A 101 2.11 17.43 -6.70
N ALA A 102 2.96 16.39 -6.69
CA ALA A 102 2.62 15.10 -6.10
C ALA A 102 2.27 15.23 -4.61
N CYS A 103 3.05 16.00 -3.83
CA CYS A 103 2.74 16.27 -2.42
C CYS A 103 1.40 17.00 -2.23
N ALA A 104 1.05 17.96 -3.09
CA ALA A 104 -0.25 18.63 -3.04
C ALA A 104 -1.42 17.67 -3.29
N PHE A 105 -1.26 16.72 -4.22
CA PHE A 105 -2.26 15.68 -4.49
C PHE A 105 -2.45 14.72 -3.32
N VAL A 106 -1.38 14.32 -2.63
CA VAL A 106 -1.48 13.45 -1.45
C VAL A 106 -2.34 14.09 -0.36
N ASN A 107 -2.22 15.41 -0.15
CA ASN A 107 -3.06 16.13 0.81
C ASN A 107 -4.53 16.24 0.39
N MET A 108 -4.85 16.08 -0.90
CA MET A 108 -6.23 16.04 -1.40
C MET A 108 -6.87 14.65 -1.26
N VAL A 109 -6.08 13.59 -1.07
CA VAL A 109 -6.58 12.22 -0.89
C VAL A 109 -7.64 12.11 0.21
N PRO A 110 -7.43 12.62 1.44
CA PRO A 110 -8.46 12.55 2.48
C PRO A 110 -9.74 13.34 2.11
N VAL A 111 -9.60 14.46 1.40
CA VAL A 111 -10.74 15.27 0.94
C VAL A 111 -11.59 14.51 -0.08
N ILE A 112 -10.94 13.92 -1.09
CA ILE A 112 -11.61 13.11 -2.12
C ILE A 112 -12.24 11.86 -1.50
N THR A 113 -11.56 11.23 -0.54
CA THR A 113 -12.08 10.07 0.18
C THR A 113 -13.35 10.41 0.94
N PHE A 114 -13.41 11.58 1.60
CA PHE A 114 -14.61 12.04 2.30
C PHE A 114 -15.77 12.34 1.34
N LEU A 115 -15.48 12.98 0.20
CA LEU A 115 -16.48 13.26 -0.84
C LEU A 115 -17.04 11.97 -1.46
N LEU A 116 -16.21 10.97 -1.71
CA LEU A 116 -16.64 9.66 -2.20
C LEU A 116 -17.36 8.84 -1.14
N ALA A 117 -17.07 9.04 0.15
CA ALA A 117 -17.79 8.38 1.23
C ALA A 117 -19.25 8.87 1.34
N LEU A 118 -19.57 10.11 0.97
CA LEU A 118 -20.94 10.66 1.05
C LEU A 118 -22.00 9.89 0.24
N PRO A 119 -21.78 9.49 -1.03
CA PRO A 119 -22.75 8.71 -1.79
C PRO A 119 -22.76 7.20 -1.44
N PHE A 120 -21.73 6.67 -0.80
CA PHE A 120 -21.58 5.24 -0.48
C PHE A 120 -21.72 4.93 1.03
N GLY A 121 -21.91 5.94 1.86
CA GLY A 121 -22.06 5.87 3.32
C GLY A 121 -23.51 5.81 3.78
#